data_AF-A0A964U5X7-F1
#
_entry.id   AF-A0A964U5X7-F1
#
_cell.length_a   1.000
_cell.length_b   1.000
_cell.length_c   1.000
_cell.angle_alpha   90.00
_cell.angle_beta   90.00
_cell.angle_gamma   90.00
#
_symmetry.space_group_name_H-M   'P 1'
#
loop_
_entity.id
_entity.type
_entity.pdbx_description
1 polymer ?
#
loop_
_entity_poly.entity_id
_entity_poly.type
_entity_poly.pdbx_seq_one_letter_code
_entity_poly.pdbx_strand_id
1 'polypeptide(L)'
;MSFLIALVAFAAVIAVYSTIVTVLVEAIHKLFGLRSSGLAEMLRSFYDSKLAALQPADTPAQDQAPVGEHSERTSPQARDFARAMTRRAPSESLRPWYVRRWPLIGRLLSSQSQKMTPLQFVERLAETPQGAALARHDRRGMRAALSAAAYEFERLGEAQGAYFKARAKMISVATGIIVALIVNIDAIALYRELSSNAILSSQLTQVVNASQFQAGEERSADPQVTDLISQLSDSSGGFREMGVPVGRAMFPHCEGHTALGSDELKARYRDARCGFQEQRKANETWKESFGEFLAARPGAPEAGPLETAGHWFQYRAKRIAAIANNPGTFALWALGILIAGGLLGLGAPFWFKLFSRAAGLVTPAARARLATSAPPPGRAPPPAARKIRDGESEDPDDLERGFLMVLGRGTEAFASADKAGDSPPPGREYGIRPPERPPRA
;
A
#
# COMPACT_ATOMS: atom_id res chain seq x y z
N MET A 1 35.72 0.87 0.97
CA MET A 1 34.73 1.10 2.06
C MET A 1 33.72 2.20 1.72
N SER A 2 34.12 3.28 1.03
CA SER A 2 33.20 4.34 0.55
C SER A 2 31.99 3.81 -0.22
N PHE A 3 32.18 2.80 -1.07
CA PHE A 3 31.12 2.19 -1.88
C PHE A 3 29.95 1.62 -1.05
N LEU A 4 30.25 0.91 0.05
CA LEU A 4 29.19 0.32 0.90
C LEU A 4 28.40 1.40 1.63
N ILE A 5 29.06 2.43 2.15
CA ILE A 5 28.40 3.57 2.82
C ILE A 5 27.53 4.32 1.81
N ALA A 6 28.04 4.56 0.60
CA ALA A 6 27.28 5.18 -0.48
C ALA A 6 26.06 4.34 -0.89
N LEU A 7 26.19 3.01 -0.95
CA LEU A 7 25.07 2.11 -1.24
C LEU A 7 23.99 2.18 -0.14
N VAL A 8 24.39 2.22 1.13
CA VAL A 8 23.46 2.36 2.26
C VAL A 8 22.76 3.73 2.23
N ALA A 9 23.51 4.81 1.98
CA ALA A 9 22.94 6.15 1.83
C ALA A 9 21.96 6.23 0.65
N PHE A 10 22.34 5.65 -0.49
CA PHE A 10 21.48 5.57 -1.68
C PHE A 10 20.19 4.81 -1.39
N ALA A 11 20.29 3.62 -0.78
CA ALA A 11 19.13 2.81 -0.41
C ALA A 11 18.18 3.59 0.52
N ALA A 12 18.73 4.41 1.41
CA ALA A 12 17.94 5.21 2.33
C ALA A 12 17.17 6.34 1.63
N VAL A 13 17.81 7.09 0.72
CA VAL A 13 17.14 8.13 -0.07
C VAL A 13 16.01 7.50 -0.90
N ILE A 14 16.29 6.38 -1.58
CA ILE A 14 15.29 5.66 -2.38
C ILE A 14 14.15 5.13 -1.50
N ALA A 15 14.44 4.66 -0.28
CA ALA A 15 13.41 4.20 0.65
C ALA A 15 12.41 5.32 1.01
N VAL A 16 12.87 6.54 1.30
CA VAL A 16 11.98 7.69 1.60
C VAL A 16 11.10 8.04 0.39
N TYR A 17 11.66 8.08 -0.81
CA TYR A 17 10.83 8.36 -1.98
C TYR A 17 9.89 7.19 -2.33
N SER A 18 10.26 5.96 -1.99
CA SER A 18 9.43 4.78 -2.20
C SER A 18 8.24 4.72 -1.24
N THR A 19 8.37 5.24 -0.01
CA THR A 19 7.20 5.41 0.88
C THR A 19 6.23 6.44 0.30
N ILE A 20 6.72 7.57 -0.22
CA ILE A 20 5.89 8.56 -0.93
C ILE A 20 5.11 7.89 -2.08
N VAL A 21 5.81 7.13 -2.93
CA VAL A 21 5.17 6.40 -4.03
C VAL A 21 4.13 5.40 -3.53
N THR A 22 4.41 4.67 -2.45
CA THR A 22 3.47 3.68 -1.88
C THR A 22 2.17 4.36 -1.42
N VAL A 23 2.28 5.51 -0.76
CA VAL A 23 1.14 6.33 -0.29
C VAL A 23 0.33 6.87 -1.48
N LEU A 24 1.02 7.36 -2.52
CA LEU A 24 0.37 7.81 -3.75
C LEU A 24 -0.36 6.68 -4.47
N VAL A 25 0.27 5.51 -4.58
CA VAL A 25 -0.35 4.33 -5.19
C VAL A 25 -1.59 3.93 -4.40
N GLU A 26 -1.54 3.94 -3.07
CA GLU A 26 -2.70 3.66 -2.25
C GLU A 26 -3.80 4.70 -2.44
N ALA A 27 -3.46 5.99 -2.48
CA ALA A 27 -4.39 7.07 -2.75
C ALA A 27 -5.05 6.91 -4.14
N ILE A 28 -4.29 6.55 -5.17
CA ILE A 28 -4.79 6.23 -6.51
C ILE A 28 -5.77 5.06 -6.45
N HIS A 29 -5.41 3.95 -5.81
CA HIS A 29 -6.30 2.79 -5.69
C HIS A 29 -7.60 3.11 -4.94
N LYS A 30 -7.53 3.93 -3.90
CA LYS A 30 -8.70 4.40 -3.12
C LYS A 30 -9.57 5.33 -3.98
N LEU A 31 -8.96 6.31 -4.64
CA LEU A 31 -9.66 7.31 -5.46
C LEU A 31 -10.44 6.65 -6.61
N PHE A 32 -9.83 5.68 -7.27
CA PHE A 32 -10.44 4.97 -8.41
C PHE A 32 -11.30 3.76 -7.99
N GLY A 33 -11.35 3.40 -6.70
CA GLY A 33 -12.10 2.24 -6.25
C GLY A 33 -11.68 0.93 -6.93
N LEU A 34 -10.41 0.80 -7.34
CA LEU A 34 -9.96 -0.33 -8.17
C LEU A 34 -10.17 -1.67 -7.47
N ARG A 35 -10.03 -1.70 -6.14
CA ARG A 35 -10.24 -2.91 -5.33
C ARG A 35 -11.72 -3.30 -5.25
N SER A 36 -12.63 -2.34 -5.07
CA SER A 36 -14.06 -2.64 -4.99
C SER A 36 -14.66 -2.99 -6.35
N SER A 37 -14.20 -2.34 -7.41
CA SER A 37 -14.52 -2.75 -8.79
C SER A 37 -14.03 -4.16 -9.06
N GLY A 38 -12.85 -4.52 -8.55
CA GLY A 38 -12.28 -5.85 -8.69
C GLY A 38 -13.07 -6.94 -7.99
N LEU A 39 -13.42 -6.71 -6.71
CA LEU A 39 -14.27 -7.62 -5.96
C LEU A 39 -15.66 -7.76 -6.60
N ALA A 40 -16.24 -6.67 -7.09
CA ALA A 40 -17.52 -6.71 -7.78
C ALA A 40 -17.45 -7.54 -9.07
N GLU A 41 -16.37 -7.45 -9.84
CA GLU A 41 -16.18 -8.26 -11.03
C GLU A 41 -16.00 -9.74 -10.72
N MET A 42 -15.21 -10.04 -9.68
CA MET A 42 -15.06 -11.41 -9.18
C MET A 42 -16.41 -12.00 -8.74
N LEU A 43 -17.22 -11.24 -8.01
CA LEU A 43 -18.55 -11.67 -7.55
C LEU A 43 -19.54 -11.87 -8.70
N ARG A 44 -19.46 -11.05 -9.76
CA ARG A 44 -20.24 -11.27 -10.99
C ARG A 44 -19.85 -12.56 -11.66
N SER A 45 -18.55 -12.79 -11.85
CA SER A 45 -18.03 -14.03 -12.42
C SER A 45 -18.41 -15.25 -11.58
N PHE A 46 -18.34 -15.16 -10.25
CA PHE A 46 -18.79 -16.21 -9.33
C PHE A 46 -20.29 -16.52 -9.51
N TYR A 47 -21.12 -15.47 -9.58
CA TYR A 47 -22.57 -15.60 -9.77
C TYR A 47 -22.91 -16.35 -11.06
N ASP A 48 -22.38 -15.85 -12.19
CA ASP A 48 -22.69 -16.38 -13.52
C ASP A 48 -22.14 -17.82 -13.71
N SER A 49 -21.00 -18.17 -13.09
CA SER A 49 -20.33 -19.46 -13.32
C SER A 49 -20.69 -20.58 -12.35
N LYS A 50 -21.03 -20.25 -11.08
CA LYS A 50 -21.13 -21.25 -10.01
C LYS A 50 -22.42 -21.16 -9.23
N LEU A 51 -22.83 -19.97 -8.81
CA LEU A 51 -24.00 -19.82 -7.96
C LEU A 51 -25.28 -20.32 -8.65
N ALA A 52 -25.39 -20.07 -9.96
CA ALA A 52 -26.47 -20.59 -10.80
C ALA A 52 -26.65 -22.11 -10.71
N ALA A 53 -25.54 -22.85 -10.74
CA ALA A 53 -25.55 -24.31 -10.75
C ALA A 53 -25.85 -24.92 -9.37
N LEU A 54 -25.75 -24.13 -8.29
CA LEU A 54 -26.00 -24.59 -6.93
C LEU A 54 -27.47 -24.37 -6.50
N GLN A 55 -28.25 -23.64 -7.28
CA GLN A 55 -29.66 -23.38 -6.98
C GLN A 55 -30.50 -24.67 -7.15
N PRO A 56 -31.50 -24.91 -6.27
CA PRO A 56 -32.44 -26.01 -6.45
C PRO A 56 -33.13 -25.97 -7.83
N ALA A 57 -33.44 -27.13 -8.41
CA ALA A 57 -34.13 -27.22 -9.70
C ALA A 57 -35.49 -26.49 -9.70
N ASP A 58 -36.16 -26.44 -8.54
CA ASP A 58 -37.47 -25.81 -8.35
C ASP A 58 -37.38 -24.29 -8.07
N THR A 59 -36.20 -23.68 -8.21
CA THR A 59 -36.05 -22.23 -8.05
C THR A 59 -36.88 -21.52 -9.13
N PRO A 60 -37.73 -20.53 -8.78
CA PRO A 60 -38.51 -19.80 -9.78
C PRO A 60 -37.60 -19.20 -10.85
N ALA A 61 -38.02 -19.20 -12.12
CA ALA A 61 -37.22 -18.67 -13.23
C ALA A 61 -36.75 -17.20 -13.04
N GLN A 62 -37.44 -16.45 -12.17
CA GLN A 62 -37.10 -15.07 -11.80
C GLN A 62 -35.87 -15.00 -10.87
N ASP A 63 -35.70 -16.02 -10.05
CA ASP A 63 -34.63 -16.18 -9.06
C ASP A 63 -33.47 -17.04 -9.61
N GLN A 64 -33.72 -17.78 -10.70
CA GLN A 64 -32.71 -18.54 -11.42
C GLN A 64 -31.71 -17.60 -12.08
N ALA A 65 -30.43 -17.83 -11.80
CA ALA A 65 -29.37 -17.17 -12.53
C ALA A 65 -29.40 -17.64 -14.00
N PRO A 66 -29.28 -16.73 -14.98
CA PRO A 66 -29.33 -17.11 -16.39
C PRO A 66 -28.17 -18.04 -16.71
N VAL A 67 -28.50 -19.29 -17.04
CA VAL A 67 -27.54 -20.27 -17.57
C VAL A 67 -27.32 -19.93 -19.05
N GLY A 68 -26.54 -18.88 -19.30
CA GLY A 68 -26.13 -18.50 -20.64
C GLY A 68 -24.94 -19.34 -21.07
N GLU A 69 -25.13 -20.21 -22.08
CA GLU A 69 -24.09 -21.15 -22.52
C GLU A 69 -22.80 -20.43 -22.96
N HIS A 70 -22.87 -19.20 -23.49
CA HIS A 70 -21.69 -18.41 -23.91
C HIS A 70 -21.86 -16.88 -23.80
N SER A 71 -22.63 -16.35 -22.85
CA SER A 71 -22.80 -14.89 -22.81
C SER A 71 -21.56 -14.20 -22.23
N GLU A 72 -20.70 -13.66 -23.10
CA GLU A 72 -19.67 -12.65 -22.76
C GLU A 72 -20.24 -11.42 -22.01
N ARG A 73 -21.56 -11.26 -22.00
CA ARG A 73 -22.24 -10.18 -21.30
C ARG A 73 -22.66 -10.61 -19.90
N THR A 74 -22.11 -9.94 -18.90
CA THR A 74 -22.52 -10.05 -17.49
C THR A 74 -24.02 -9.81 -17.35
N SER A 75 -24.70 -10.75 -16.70
CA SER A 75 -26.14 -10.64 -16.47
C SER A 75 -26.47 -9.41 -15.59
N PRO A 76 -27.63 -8.74 -15.79
CA PRO A 76 -28.06 -7.66 -14.89
C PRO A 76 -28.16 -8.14 -13.44
N GLN A 77 -28.61 -9.39 -13.24
CA GLN A 77 -28.73 -10.03 -11.94
C GLN A 77 -27.37 -10.21 -11.25
N ALA A 78 -26.31 -10.59 -11.98
CA ALA A 78 -24.95 -10.65 -11.42
C ALA A 78 -24.47 -9.29 -10.92
N ARG A 79 -24.84 -8.19 -11.60
CA ARG A 79 -24.50 -6.83 -11.16
C ARG A 79 -25.21 -6.47 -9.87
N ASP A 80 -26.48 -6.83 -9.74
CA ASP A 80 -27.27 -6.57 -8.54
C ASP A 80 -26.82 -7.45 -7.37
N PHE A 81 -26.51 -8.72 -7.62
CA PHE A 81 -25.88 -9.61 -6.64
C PHE A 81 -24.56 -9.05 -6.14
N ALA A 82 -23.63 -8.71 -7.04
CA ALA A 82 -22.34 -8.13 -6.66
C ALA A 82 -22.50 -6.81 -5.90
N ARG A 83 -23.50 -6.00 -6.27
CA ARG A 83 -23.83 -4.77 -5.54
C ARG A 83 -24.37 -5.08 -4.14
N ALA A 84 -25.23 -6.08 -3.97
CA ALA A 84 -25.74 -6.49 -2.66
C ALA A 84 -24.59 -6.99 -1.76
N MET A 85 -23.74 -7.87 -2.28
CA MET A 85 -22.58 -8.44 -1.56
C MET A 85 -21.52 -7.40 -1.18
N THR A 86 -21.40 -6.30 -1.93
CA THR A 86 -20.44 -5.21 -1.66
C THR A 86 -21.04 -4.04 -0.89
N ARG A 87 -22.36 -4.01 -0.67
CA ARG A 87 -22.98 -3.03 0.24
C ARG A 87 -22.47 -3.27 1.65
N ARG A 88 -22.24 -2.17 2.38
CA ARG A 88 -21.87 -2.23 3.80
C ARG A 88 -23.05 -2.73 4.60
N ALA A 89 -22.76 -3.52 5.63
CA ALA A 89 -23.74 -3.84 6.65
C ALA A 89 -24.31 -2.53 7.24
N PRO A 90 -25.64 -2.40 7.42
CA PRO A 90 -26.28 -1.18 7.93
C PRO A 90 -25.73 -0.72 9.29
N SER A 91 -25.18 -1.65 10.10
CA SER A 91 -24.61 -1.39 11.42
C SER A 91 -23.34 -0.52 11.39
N GLU A 92 -22.61 -0.45 10.27
CA GLU A 92 -21.44 0.44 10.11
C GLU A 92 -21.81 1.89 9.75
N SER A 93 -23.11 2.21 9.61
CA SER A 93 -23.57 3.50 9.11
C SER A 93 -23.64 4.64 10.13
N LEU A 94 -23.20 4.43 11.38
CA LEU A 94 -23.19 5.43 12.47
C LEU A 94 -22.24 6.62 12.25
N ARG A 95 -21.69 6.81 11.04
CA ARG A 95 -20.83 7.95 10.76
C ARG A 95 -21.64 9.24 10.66
N PRO A 96 -21.23 10.33 11.34
CA PRO A 96 -21.93 11.59 11.31
C PRO A 96 -22.13 12.11 9.87
N TRP A 97 -23.34 12.57 9.58
CA TRP A 97 -23.77 13.03 8.25
C TRP A 97 -22.88 14.11 7.63
N TYR A 98 -22.19 14.91 8.44
CA TYR A 98 -21.31 15.98 7.96
C TYR A 98 -20.05 15.48 7.25
N VAL A 99 -19.50 14.31 7.65
CA VAL A 99 -18.33 13.70 6.98
C VAL A 99 -18.70 13.18 5.59
N ARG A 100 -19.98 12.84 5.38
CA ARG A 100 -20.50 12.31 4.11
C ARG A 100 -20.64 13.38 3.01
N ARG A 101 -20.72 14.67 3.38
CA ARG A 101 -20.93 15.76 2.41
C ARG A 101 -19.67 16.14 1.63
N TRP A 102 -18.48 15.72 2.06
CA TRP A 102 -17.23 15.99 1.36
C TRP A 102 -16.91 14.88 0.35
N PRO A 103 -16.99 15.15 -0.97
CA PRO A 103 -16.90 14.11 -2.00
C PRO A 103 -15.52 13.43 -2.07
N LEU A 104 -14.46 14.10 -1.62
CA LEU A 104 -13.09 13.57 -1.60
C LEU A 104 -12.78 12.80 -0.31
N ILE A 105 -13.10 13.37 0.86
CA ILE A 105 -12.80 12.75 2.17
C ILE A 105 -13.68 11.52 2.41
N GLY A 106 -14.95 11.56 2.04
CA GLY A 106 -15.86 10.42 2.19
C GLY A 106 -15.42 9.19 1.40
N ARG A 107 -14.74 9.39 0.25
CA ARG A 107 -14.16 8.30 -0.56
C ARG A 107 -12.83 7.78 0.02
N LEU A 108 -12.00 8.66 0.57
CA LEU A 108 -10.69 8.30 1.12
C LEU A 108 -10.78 7.58 2.48
N LEU A 109 -11.67 8.04 3.37
CA LEU A 109 -11.87 7.47 4.72
C LEU A 109 -12.81 6.26 4.74
N SER A 110 -13.33 5.89 3.58
CA SER A 110 -14.13 4.70 3.37
C SER A 110 -13.17 3.51 3.26
N SER A 111 -12.64 3.05 4.41
CA SER A 111 -11.95 1.77 4.54
C SER A 111 -12.98 0.66 4.35
N GLN A 112 -13.44 0.44 3.11
CA GLN A 112 -14.16 -0.78 2.76
C GLN A 112 -13.29 -1.97 3.19
N SER A 113 -13.89 -2.95 3.86
CA SER A 113 -13.29 -4.25 4.10
C SER A 113 -12.87 -4.86 2.76
N GLN A 114 -11.59 -4.68 2.42
CA GLN A 114 -10.99 -5.06 1.13
C GLN A 114 -10.73 -6.56 1.01
N LYS A 115 -11.07 -7.32 2.05
CA LYS A 115 -11.04 -8.77 2.09
C LYS A 115 -12.36 -9.18 2.74
N MET A 116 -13.19 -9.84 1.97
CA MET A 116 -14.35 -10.55 2.52
C MET A 116 -13.87 -11.96 2.80
N THR A 117 -13.87 -12.36 4.07
CA THR A 117 -13.54 -13.75 4.43
C THR A 117 -14.62 -14.69 3.89
N PRO A 118 -14.36 -16.00 3.77
CA PRO A 118 -15.36 -16.97 3.35
C PRO A 118 -16.60 -16.94 4.25
N LEU A 119 -16.41 -16.87 5.58
CA LEU A 119 -17.50 -16.68 6.53
C LEU A 119 -18.33 -15.42 6.24
N GLN A 120 -17.69 -14.25 6.08
CA GLN A 120 -18.39 -13.00 5.76
C GLN A 120 -19.10 -13.07 4.40
N PHE A 121 -18.52 -13.80 3.45
CA PHE A 121 -19.15 -14.07 2.16
C PHE A 121 -20.42 -14.89 2.35
N VAL A 122 -20.39 -15.96 3.13
CA VAL A 122 -21.55 -16.82 3.41
C VAL A 122 -22.63 -16.04 4.18
N GLU A 123 -22.25 -15.26 5.19
CA GLU A 123 -23.18 -14.39 5.92
C GLU A 123 -23.90 -13.42 4.98
N ARG A 124 -23.16 -12.71 4.12
CA ARG A 124 -23.76 -11.78 3.15
C ARG A 124 -24.54 -12.49 2.07
N LEU A 125 -24.13 -13.68 1.66
CA LEU A 125 -24.85 -14.51 0.71
C LEU A 125 -26.24 -14.83 1.25
N ALA A 126 -26.36 -15.14 2.54
CA ALA A 126 -27.64 -15.40 3.21
C ALA A 126 -28.63 -14.23 3.13
N GLU A 127 -28.12 -12.99 3.11
CA GLU A 127 -28.94 -11.77 2.98
C GLU A 127 -29.43 -11.53 1.54
N THR A 128 -28.89 -12.25 0.55
CA THR A 128 -29.30 -12.12 -0.85
C THR A 128 -30.48 -13.04 -1.21
N PRO A 129 -31.29 -12.70 -2.22
CA PRO A 129 -32.35 -13.59 -2.72
C PRO A 129 -31.84 -14.98 -3.11
N GLN A 130 -30.59 -15.06 -3.60
CA GLN A 130 -29.98 -16.32 -4.00
C GLN A 130 -29.57 -17.19 -2.82
N GLY A 131 -29.07 -16.58 -1.73
CA GLY A 131 -28.88 -17.30 -0.47
C GLY A 131 -30.20 -17.80 0.10
N ALA A 132 -31.26 -16.99 0.07
CA ALA A 132 -32.58 -17.44 0.49
C ALA A 132 -33.11 -18.62 -0.36
N ALA A 133 -32.76 -18.70 -1.64
CA ALA A 133 -33.06 -19.85 -2.49
C ALA A 133 -32.25 -21.09 -2.09
N LEU A 134 -30.97 -20.95 -1.74
CA LEU A 134 -30.13 -22.05 -1.22
C LEU A 134 -30.67 -22.63 0.09
N ALA A 135 -31.30 -21.80 0.93
CA ALA A 135 -31.93 -22.23 2.17
C ALA A 135 -33.18 -23.11 1.98
N ARG A 136 -33.60 -23.36 0.73
CA ARG A 136 -34.67 -24.32 0.38
C ARG A 136 -34.17 -25.75 0.22
N HIS A 137 -32.85 -25.95 0.10
CA HIS A 137 -32.27 -27.30 0.15
C HIS A 137 -32.51 -27.94 1.52
N ASP A 138 -32.45 -29.27 1.57
CA ASP A 138 -32.35 -29.97 2.85
C ASP A 138 -31.02 -29.59 3.54
N ARG A 139 -30.91 -29.85 4.85
CA ARG A 139 -29.75 -29.42 5.63
C ARG A 139 -28.42 -29.94 5.06
N ARG A 140 -28.42 -31.17 4.51
CA ARG A 140 -27.22 -31.76 3.88
C ARG A 140 -26.90 -31.09 2.55
N GLY A 141 -27.89 -30.90 1.68
CA GLY A 141 -27.73 -30.20 0.40
C GLY A 141 -27.29 -28.75 0.57
N MET A 142 -27.86 -28.04 1.54
CA MET A 142 -27.46 -26.66 1.88
C MET A 142 -26.01 -26.60 2.34
N ARG A 143 -25.59 -27.48 3.27
CA ARG A 143 -24.19 -27.55 3.73
C ARG A 143 -23.22 -27.83 2.59
N ALA A 144 -23.57 -28.76 1.70
CA ALA A 144 -22.76 -29.08 0.52
C ALA A 144 -22.69 -27.91 -0.48
N ALA A 145 -23.80 -27.21 -0.69
CA ALA A 145 -23.84 -26.04 -1.58
C ALA A 145 -23.05 -24.86 -1.01
N LEU A 146 -23.14 -24.59 0.30
CA LEU A 146 -22.40 -23.52 0.96
C LEU A 146 -20.89 -23.80 0.98
N SER A 147 -20.47 -25.04 1.27
CA SER A 147 -19.06 -25.40 1.22
C SER A 147 -18.50 -25.31 -0.21
N ALA A 148 -19.25 -25.76 -1.21
CA ALA A 148 -18.88 -25.61 -2.61
C ALA A 148 -18.79 -24.13 -3.03
N ALA A 149 -19.74 -23.29 -2.60
CA ALA A 149 -19.73 -21.85 -2.86
C ALA A 149 -18.53 -21.15 -2.20
N ALA A 150 -18.24 -21.45 -0.93
CA ALA A 150 -17.10 -20.88 -0.21
C ALA A 150 -15.77 -21.27 -0.86
N TYR A 151 -15.60 -22.55 -1.22
CA TYR A 151 -14.41 -23.04 -1.92
C TYR A 151 -14.20 -22.35 -3.27
N GLU A 152 -15.25 -22.22 -4.09
CA GLU A 152 -15.14 -21.55 -5.39
C GLU A 152 -14.90 -20.04 -5.25
N PHE A 153 -15.47 -19.41 -4.22
CA PHE A 153 -15.19 -18.02 -3.88
C PHE A 153 -13.71 -17.82 -3.52
N GLU A 154 -13.13 -18.68 -2.68
CA GLU A 154 -11.70 -18.63 -2.35
C GLU A 154 -10.82 -18.83 -3.59
N ARG A 155 -11.13 -19.85 -4.40
CA ARG A 155 -10.38 -20.17 -5.62
C ARG A 155 -10.39 -19.01 -6.62
N LEU A 156 -11.56 -18.41 -6.87
CA LEU A 156 -11.69 -17.22 -7.72
C LEU A 156 -10.99 -16.01 -7.09
N GLY A 157 -11.06 -15.87 -5.77
CA GLY A 157 -10.36 -14.85 -4.99
C GLY A 157 -8.84 -14.93 -5.14
N GLU A 158 -8.27 -16.13 -5.10
CA GLU A 158 -6.84 -16.34 -5.29
C GLU A 158 -6.41 -16.00 -6.73
N ALA A 159 -7.15 -16.48 -7.73
CA ALA A 159 -6.89 -16.21 -9.14
C ALA A 159 -6.95 -14.69 -9.45
N GLN A 160 -8.00 -14.02 -8.96
CA GLN A 160 -8.12 -12.57 -9.09
C GLN A 160 -7.05 -11.82 -8.30
N GLY A 161 -6.67 -12.34 -7.12
CA GLY A 161 -5.60 -11.80 -6.29
C GLY A 161 -4.26 -11.73 -7.02
N ALA A 162 -3.91 -12.77 -7.79
CA ALA A 162 -2.71 -12.78 -8.63
C ALA A 162 -2.76 -11.67 -9.71
N TYR A 163 -3.90 -11.50 -10.38
CA TYR A 163 -4.11 -10.44 -11.36
C TYR A 163 -4.02 -9.04 -10.74
N PHE A 164 -4.66 -8.80 -9.59
CA PHE A 164 -4.54 -7.53 -8.88
C PHE A 164 -3.12 -7.24 -8.44
N LYS A 165 -2.37 -8.25 -7.99
CA LYS A 165 -0.96 -8.09 -7.62
C LYS A 165 -0.11 -7.69 -8.81
N ALA A 166 -0.33 -8.29 -9.98
CA ALA A 166 0.38 -7.92 -11.21
C ALA A 166 0.05 -6.48 -11.64
N ARG A 167 -1.24 -6.12 -11.66
CA ARG A 167 -1.69 -4.76 -12.01
C ARG A 167 -1.20 -3.71 -11.02
N ALA A 168 -1.27 -3.98 -9.72
CA ALA A 168 -0.80 -3.07 -8.68
C ALA A 168 0.71 -2.83 -8.79
N LYS A 169 1.50 -3.86 -9.13
CA LYS A 169 2.93 -3.70 -9.43
C LYS A 169 3.16 -2.77 -10.63
N MET A 170 2.41 -2.96 -11.73
CA MET A 170 2.54 -2.07 -12.89
C MET A 170 2.16 -0.62 -12.54
N ILE A 171 1.07 -0.41 -11.80
CA ILE A 171 0.68 0.92 -11.33
C ILE A 171 1.75 1.52 -10.42
N SER A 172 2.36 0.72 -9.55
CA SER A 172 3.44 1.15 -8.67
C SER A 172 4.68 1.61 -9.43
N VAL A 173 5.11 0.84 -10.44
CA VAL A 173 6.24 1.20 -11.33
C VAL A 173 5.92 2.46 -12.13
N ALA A 174 4.72 2.55 -12.73
CA ALA A 174 4.31 3.74 -13.47
C ALA A 174 4.27 4.99 -12.58
N THR A 175 3.72 4.86 -11.37
CA THR A 175 3.69 5.95 -10.38
C THR A 175 5.10 6.33 -9.95
N GLY A 176 5.99 5.34 -9.74
CA GLY A 176 7.39 5.56 -9.44
C GLY A 176 8.12 6.35 -10.53
N ILE A 177 7.90 6.03 -11.81
CA ILE A 177 8.47 6.77 -12.96
C ILE A 177 7.94 8.20 -12.99
N ILE A 178 6.63 8.41 -12.79
CA ILE A 178 6.02 9.74 -12.74
C ILE A 178 6.64 10.55 -11.59
N VAL A 179 6.78 9.97 -10.40
CA VAL A 179 7.41 10.64 -9.26
C VAL A 179 8.88 10.92 -9.51
N ALA A 180 9.64 10.00 -10.09
CA ALA A 180 11.03 10.23 -10.46
C ALA A 180 11.18 11.39 -11.45
N LEU A 181 10.29 11.48 -12.45
CA LEU A 181 10.23 12.61 -13.38
C LEU A 181 9.88 13.93 -12.66
N ILE A 182 8.85 13.92 -11.81
CA ILE A 182 8.38 15.10 -11.07
C ILE A 182 9.43 15.59 -10.06
N VAL A 183 10.11 14.68 -9.38
CA VAL A 183 11.13 15.03 -8.38
C VAL A 183 12.52 15.16 -9.02
N ASN A 184 12.70 14.82 -10.29
CA ASN A 184 14.00 14.80 -10.98
C ASN A 184 15.03 13.85 -10.36
N ILE A 185 14.61 12.65 -9.95
CA ILE A 185 15.55 11.71 -9.32
C ILE A 185 16.21 10.87 -10.42
N ASP A 186 17.49 11.11 -10.65
CA ASP A 186 18.33 10.25 -11.50
C ASP A 186 19.12 9.28 -10.60
N ALA A 187 18.81 7.99 -10.67
CA ALA A 187 19.45 6.99 -9.81
C ALA A 187 20.96 6.89 -10.04
N ILE A 188 21.43 7.04 -11.28
CA ILE A 188 22.84 6.90 -11.65
C ILE A 188 23.62 8.09 -11.11
N ALA A 189 23.13 9.31 -11.37
CA ALA A 189 23.77 10.52 -10.88
C ALA A 189 23.74 10.60 -9.34
N LEU A 190 22.64 10.17 -8.71
CA LEU A 190 22.51 10.15 -7.26
C LEU A 190 23.53 9.20 -6.64
N TYR A 191 23.63 7.99 -7.19
CA TYR A 191 24.61 7.01 -6.72
C TYR A 191 26.05 7.49 -6.92
N ARG A 192 26.35 8.07 -8.09
CA ARG A 192 27.67 8.60 -8.41
C ARG A 192 28.10 9.66 -7.39
N GLU A 193 27.22 10.63 -7.11
CA GLU A 193 27.50 11.71 -6.15
C GLU A 193 27.75 11.17 -4.73
N LEU A 194 26.91 10.24 -4.28
CA LEU A 194 27.08 9.60 -2.97
C LEU A 194 28.38 8.79 -2.90
N SER A 195 28.75 8.12 -3.99
CA SER A 195 29.99 7.35 -4.06
C SER A 195 31.26 8.20 -4.08
N SER A 196 31.19 9.43 -4.63
CA SER A 196 32.29 10.39 -4.63
C SER A 196 32.38 11.20 -3.34
N ASN A 197 31.25 11.42 -2.65
CA ASN A 197 31.19 12.25 -1.44
C ASN A 197 30.93 11.41 -0.18
N ALA A 198 32.02 10.98 0.46
CA ALA A 198 31.96 10.15 1.66
C ALA A 198 31.31 10.88 2.86
N ILE A 199 31.48 12.20 2.95
CA ILE A 199 30.91 13.02 4.04
C ILE A 199 29.39 13.02 3.91
N LEU A 200 28.87 13.34 2.71
CA LEU A 200 27.45 13.33 2.43
C LEU A 200 26.81 11.97 2.73
N SER A 201 27.44 10.89 2.24
CA SER A 201 26.95 9.54 2.49
C SER A 201 26.93 9.20 3.99
N SER A 202 27.94 9.61 4.76
CA SER A 202 27.97 9.37 6.20
C SER A 202 26.86 10.14 6.95
N GLN A 203 26.61 11.40 6.60
CA GLN A 203 25.54 12.22 7.18
C GLN A 203 24.17 11.59 6.92
N LEU A 204 23.93 11.15 5.68
CA LEU A 204 22.69 10.48 5.33
C LEU A 204 22.48 9.19 6.11
N THR A 205 23.52 8.37 6.30
CA THR A 205 23.37 7.16 7.10
C THR A 205 23.04 7.45 8.57
N GLN A 206 23.47 8.59 9.12
CA GLN A 206 23.14 8.98 10.50
C GLN A 206 21.67 9.39 10.65
N VAL A 207 21.14 10.18 9.70
CA VAL A 207 19.72 10.58 9.68
C VAL A 207 18.80 9.35 9.63
N VAL A 208 19.24 8.30 8.95
CA VAL A 208 18.44 7.10 8.67
C VAL A 208 18.48 6.08 9.81
N ASN A 209 19.56 6.05 10.59
CA ASN A 209 19.74 5.09 11.68
C ASN A 209 18.90 5.42 12.94
N ALA A 210 18.30 6.61 13.02
CA ALA A 210 17.51 7.02 14.17
C ALA A 210 16.02 6.79 13.90
N SER A 211 15.47 5.63 14.30
CA SER A 211 14.05 5.32 14.63
C SER A 211 12.90 5.67 13.64
N GLN A 212 13.09 6.57 12.69
CA GLN A 212 12.07 7.12 11.80
C GLN A 212 11.63 6.10 10.75
N PHE A 213 12.54 5.23 10.28
CA PHE A 213 12.18 4.21 9.29
C PHE A 213 11.33 3.08 9.86
N GLN A 214 11.59 2.65 11.10
CA GLN A 214 10.76 1.64 11.77
C GLN A 214 9.39 2.21 12.16
N ALA A 215 9.36 3.44 12.68
CA ALA A 215 8.11 4.13 12.97
C ALA A 215 7.27 4.39 11.70
N GLY A 216 7.93 4.65 10.56
CA GLY A 216 7.27 4.84 9.27
C GLY A 216 6.57 3.59 8.75
N GLU A 217 7.10 2.39 8.98
CA GLU A 217 6.47 1.14 8.55
C GLU A 217 5.19 0.86 9.36
N GLU A 218 5.24 0.98 10.69
CA GLU A 218 4.06 0.81 11.54
C GLU A 218 3.00 1.88 11.26
N ARG A 219 3.41 3.14 11.02
CA ARG A 219 2.49 4.25 10.73
C ARG A 219 1.94 4.25 9.31
N SER A 220 2.61 3.62 8.35
CA SER A 220 2.07 3.46 6.99
C SER A 220 0.80 2.59 6.95
N ALA A 221 0.51 1.86 8.04
CA ALA A 221 -0.76 1.17 8.23
C ALA A 221 -1.87 2.07 8.82
N ASP A 222 -1.54 3.23 9.38
CA ASP A 222 -2.50 4.16 9.98
C ASP A 222 -3.07 5.12 8.90
N PRO A 223 -4.40 5.25 8.76
CA PRO A 223 -5.05 6.08 7.75
C PRO A 223 -4.78 7.60 7.81
N GLN A 224 -3.98 8.12 8.74
CA GLN A 224 -3.65 9.55 8.79
C GLN A 224 -2.60 9.95 7.74
N VAL A 225 -3.03 9.92 6.48
CA VAL A 225 -2.22 10.25 5.29
C VAL A 225 -1.64 11.67 5.34
N THR A 226 -2.29 12.61 6.02
CA THR A 226 -1.89 14.03 6.04
C THR A 226 -0.61 14.29 6.82
N ASP A 227 -0.45 13.68 8.00
CA ASP A 227 0.76 13.86 8.83
C ASP A 227 1.99 13.21 8.17
N LEU A 228 1.76 12.08 7.49
CA LEU A 228 2.79 11.41 6.72
C LEU A 228 3.29 12.29 5.55
N ILE A 229 2.39 13.00 4.85
CA ILE A 229 2.76 13.88 3.75
C ILE A 229 3.63 15.05 4.24
N SER A 230 3.30 15.68 5.37
CA SER A 230 4.12 16.76 5.93
C SER A 230 5.51 16.26 6.32
N GLN A 231 5.60 15.13 7.03
CA GLN A 231 6.89 14.55 7.44
C GLN A 231 7.76 14.16 6.24
N LEU A 232 7.15 13.63 5.17
CA LEU A 232 7.86 13.29 3.94
C LEU A 232 8.32 14.54 3.18
N SER A 233 7.50 15.60 3.18
CA SER A 233 7.89 16.90 2.63
C SER A 233 9.10 17.45 3.36
N ASP A 234 9.08 17.46 4.69
CA ASP A 234 10.19 17.96 5.52
C ASP A 234 11.46 17.13 5.33
N SER A 235 11.33 15.79 5.26
CA SER A 235 12.44 14.88 4.97
C SER A 235 13.06 15.15 3.60
N SER A 236 12.21 15.43 2.59
CA SER A 236 12.68 15.78 1.24
C SER A 236 13.41 17.13 1.22
N GLY A 237 12.97 18.09 2.05
CA GLY A 237 13.65 19.36 2.29
C GLY A 237 15.04 19.16 2.89
N GLY A 238 15.13 18.34 3.94
CA GLY A 238 16.40 18.02 4.61
C GLY A 238 17.44 17.40 3.67
N PHE A 239 17.03 16.51 2.74
CA PHE A 239 17.96 15.98 1.73
C PHE A 239 18.51 17.06 0.80
N ARG A 240 17.70 18.04 0.42
CA ARG A 240 18.15 19.14 -0.43
C ARG A 240 19.12 20.05 0.30
N GLU A 241 18.87 20.32 1.57
CA GLU A 241 19.77 21.11 2.43
C GLU A 241 21.11 20.43 2.66
N MET A 242 21.13 19.09 2.76
CA MET A 242 22.36 18.29 2.83
C MET A 242 23.12 18.24 1.49
N GLY A 243 22.57 18.77 0.40
CA GLY A 243 23.22 18.73 -0.92
C GLY A 243 23.03 17.40 -1.66
N VAL A 244 22.03 16.60 -1.29
CA VAL A 244 21.63 15.44 -2.10
C VAL A 244 21.09 15.96 -3.43
N PRO A 245 21.56 15.44 -4.56
CA PRO A 245 21.15 15.95 -5.87
C PRO A 245 19.76 15.41 -6.21
N VAL A 246 18.73 16.03 -5.63
CA VAL A 246 17.31 15.77 -5.91
C VAL A 246 16.61 17.08 -6.25
N GLY A 247 15.56 17.03 -7.07
CA GLY A 247 14.83 18.22 -7.47
C GLY A 247 15.56 19.06 -8.52
N ARG A 248 15.46 20.39 -8.39
CA ARG A 248 15.98 21.35 -9.38
C ARG A 248 17.50 21.25 -9.55
N ALA A 249 18.21 20.91 -8.48
CA ALA A 249 19.66 20.77 -8.45
C ALA A 249 20.19 19.58 -9.28
N MET A 250 19.35 18.57 -9.57
CA MET A 250 19.76 17.31 -10.19
C MET A 250 19.79 17.36 -11.73
N PHE A 251 19.47 18.49 -12.36
CA PHE A 251 19.48 18.54 -13.81
C PHE A 251 20.91 18.35 -14.34
N PRO A 252 21.15 17.28 -15.13
CA PRO A 252 22.49 16.90 -15.52
C PRO A 252 23.15 18.05 -16.27
N HIS A 253 24.26 18.50 -15.71
CA HIS A 253 25.30 19.35 -16.30
C HIS A 253 25.19 20.87 -16.16
N CYS A 254 24.15 21.46 -15.56
CA CYS A 254 24.02 22.92 -15.62
C CYS A 254 24.05 23.68 -14.29
N GLU A 255 23.96 23.02 -13.14
CA GLU A 255 24.01 23.71 -11.85
C GLU A 255 25.19 23.20 -11.02
N GLY A 256 26.27 23.99 -10.97
CA GLY A 256 27.31 23.81 -9.96
C GLY A 256 26.70 24.12 -8.60
N HIS A 257 26.54 23.11 -7.75
CA HIS A 257 26.22 23.31 -6.34
C HIS A 257 27.44 23.95 -5.65
N THR A 258 27.39 25.26 -5.44
CA THR A 258 28.36 25.98 -4.61
C THR A 258 28.00 25.75 -3.14
N ALA A 259 28.48 24.66 -2.55
CA ALA A 259 28.50 24.47 -1.10
C ALA A 259 29.86 24.83 -0.47
N LEU A 260 30.87 25.18 -1.28
CA LEU A 260 32.18 25.60 -0.79
C LEU A 260 32.61 26.87 -1.52
N GLY A 261 32.80 27.94 -0.75
CA GLY A 261 33.19 29.25 -1.25
C GLY A 261 34.61 29.26 -1.78
N SER A 262 34.77 29.05 -3.08
CA SER A 262 35.92 29.57 -3.81
C SER A 262 35.46 30.09 -5.18
N ASP A 263 35.85 31.32 -5.50
CA ASP A 263 35.55 31.96 -6.78
C ASP A 263 36.19 31.22 -7.98
N GLU A 264 37.14 30.32 -7.70
CA GLU A 264 37.75 29.41 -8.67
C GLU A 264 36.79 28.32 -9.19
N LEU A 265 35.87 27.83 -8.34
CA LEU A 265 34.87 26.83 -8.75
C LEU A 265 33.79 27.44 -9.66
N LYS A 266 33.49 28.74 -9.51
CA LYS A 266 32.58 29.49 -10.43
C LYS A 266 33.16 29.62 -11.84
N ALA A 267 34.49 29.56 -12.00
CA ALA A 267 35.14 29.67 -13.30
C ALA A 267 35.14 28.34 -14.09
N ARG A 268 35.19 27.19 -13.40
CA ARG A 268 35.24 25.86 -14.04
C ARG A 268 33.89 25.34 -14.56
N TYR A 269 32.77 25.97 -14.20
CA TYR A 269 31.41 25.53 -14.55
C TYR A 269 30.70 26.40 -15.61
N ARG A 270 31.47 27.09 -16.47
CA ARG A 270 30.97 27.74 -17.70
C ARG A 270 31.19 26.87 -18.93
N ASP A 271 30.73 25.63 -18.92
CA ASP A 271 30.65 24.90 -20.20
C ASP A 271 29.51 25.54 -21.02
N ALA A 272 29.85 26.12 -22.18
CA ALA A 272 28.89 26.78 -23.06
C ALA A 272 27.76 25.83 -23.52
N ARG A 273 28.01 24.51 -23.47
CA ARG A 273 27.03 23.46 -23.79
C ARG A 273 25.86 23.38 -22.81
N CYS A 274 25.98 24.02 -21.65
CA CYS A 274 24.97 23.94 -20.59
C CYS A 274 23.96 25.10 -20.62
N GLY A 275 24.09 26.06 -21.55
CA GLY A 275 23.17 27.19 -21.64
C GLY A 275 23.04 27.96 -20.32
N PHE A 276 24.07 27.94 -19.46
CA PHE A 276 24.02 28.46 -18.09
C PHE A 276 23.53 29.93 -18.03
N GLN A 277 23.91 30.74 -19.01
CA GLN A 277 23.45 32.12 -19.16
C GLN A 277 21.94 32.20 -19.45
N GLU A 278 21.42 31.36 -20.34
CA GLU A 278 19.99 31.29 -20.64
C GLU A 278 19.20 30.70 -19.48
N GLN A 279 19.76 29.73 -18.76
CA GLN A 279 19.15 29.14 -17.56
C GLN A 279 19.11 30.11 -16.39
N ARG A 280 20.18 30.87 -16.17
CA ARG A 280 20.23 31.91 -15.15
C ARG A 280 19.20 32.98 -15.47
N LYS A 281 19.14 33.45 -16.73
CA LYS A 281 18.08 34.37 -17.18
C LYS A 281 16.68 33.78 -17.03
N ALA A 282 16.47 32.49 -17.32
CA ALA A 282 15.17 31.83 -17.15
C ALA A 282 14.77 31.65 -15.67
N ASN A 283 15.73 31.38 -14.78
CA ASN A 283 15.50 31.28 -13.33
C ASN A 283 15.32 32.66 -12.69
N GLU A 284 16.07 33.68 -13.14
CA GLU A 284 15.90 35.09 -12.74
C GLU A 284 14.54 35.58 -13.21
N THR A 285 14.20 35.45 -14.51
CA THR A 285 12.86 35.80 -15.00
C THR A 285 11.77 34.98 -14.34
N TRP A 286 11.98 33.71 -13.97
CA TRP A 286 10.98 32.96 -13.21
C TRP A 286 10.84 33.46 -11.76
N LYS A 287 11.94 33.75 -11.06
CA LYS A 287 11.89 34.32 -9.70
C LYS A 287 11.29 35.73 -9.71
N GLU A 288 11.62 36.53 -10.72
CA GLU A 288 11.08 37.86 -10.94
C GLU A 288 9.61 37.76 -11.32
N SER A 289 9.21 36.95 -12.31
CA SER A 289 7.80 36.81 -12.68
C SER A 289 6.96 36.11 -11.61
N PHE A 290 7.51 35.17 -10.82
CA PHE A 290 6.83 34.57 -9.68
C PHE A 290 6.77 35.53 -8.49
N GLY A 291 7.85 36.27 -8.23
CA GLY A 291 7.91 37.30 -7.21
C GLY A 291 7.01 38.49 -7.52
N GLU A 292 6.97 38.94 -8.77
CA GLU A 292 6.06 39.95 -9.31
C GLU A 292 4.63 39.41 -9.34
N PHE A 293 4.40 38.15 -9.68
CA PHE A 293 3.06 37.54 -9.58
C PHE A 293 2.56 37.51 -8.12
N LEU A 294 3.43 37.21 -7.16
CA LEU A 294 3.13 37.26 -5.74
C LEU A 294 2.99 38.71 -5.22
N ALA A 295 3.78 39.66 -5.73
CA ALA A 295 3.81 41.05 -5.30
C ALA A 295 2.75 41.94 -5.96
N ALA A 296 2.33 41.64 -7.20
CA ALA A 296 1.32 42.38 -7.96
C ALA A 296 -0.12 42.08 -7.49
N ARG A 297 -0.27 41.22 -6.49
CA ARG A 297 -1.56 40.84 -5.92
C ARG A 297 -1.57 41.00 -4.39
N PRO A 298 -1.41 42.23 -3.85
CA PRO A 298 -1.66 42.48 -2.44
C PRO A 298 -3.16 42.23 -2.17
N GLY A 299 -3.48 41.09 -1.57
CA GLY A 299 -4.85 40.69 -1.22
C GLY A 299 -5.57 39.79 -2.22
N ALA A 300 -4.91 39.23 -3.24
CA ALA A 300 -5.56 38.17 -4.02
C ALA A 300 -5.70 36.91 -3.17
N PRO A 301 -6.84 36.18 -3.27
CA PRO A 301 -6.93 34.85 -2.71
C PRO A 301 -5.75 34.04 -3.25
N GLU A 302 -5.04 33.34 -2.36
CA GLU A 302 -3.87 32.52 -2.65
C GLU A 302 -3.98 31.93 -4.05
N ALA A 303 -3.04 32.27 -4.95
CA ALA A 303 -3.03 31.77 -6.31
C ALA A 303 -3.26 30.26 -6.26
N GLY A 304 -4.40 29.83 -6.81
CA GLY A 304 -4.85 28.46 -6.64
C GLY A 304 -3.76 27.50 -7.11
N PRO A 305 -3.59 26.34 -6.46
CA PRO A 305 -2.50 25.39 -6.73
C PRO A 305 -2.37 24.93 -8.21
N LEU A 306 -3.37 25.22 -9.05
CA LEU A 306 -3.38 24.96 -10.48
C LEU A 306 -2.55 25.95 -11.31
N GLU A 307 -2.51 27.25 -10.97
CA GLU A 307 -1.71 28.24 -11.73
C GLU A 307 -0.20 28.02 -11.53
N THR A 308 0.19 27.68 -10.30
CA THR A 308 1.60 27.38 -9.96
C THR A 308 2.09 26.08 -10.61
N ALA A 309 1.21 25.09 -10.77
CA ALA A 309 1.52 23.85 -11.48
C ALA A 309 1.86 24.12 -12.96
N GLY A 310 1.11 24.99 -13.64
CA GLY A 310 1.33 25.32 -15.05
C GLY A 310 2.73 25.85 -15.34
N HIS A 311 3.19 26.84 -14.57
CA HIS A 311 4.56 27.37 -14.70
C HIS A 311 5.63 26.32 -14.41
N TRP A 312 5.39 25.47 -13.42
CA TRP A 312 6.29 24.39 -13.08
C TRP A 312 6.42 23.37 -14.23
N PHE A 313 5.31 22.97 -14.85
CA PHE A 313 5.32 22.06 -16.00
C PHE A 313 6.01 22.68 -17.22
N GLN A 314 5.77 23.96 -17.51
CA GLN A 314 6.44 24.66 -18.61
C GLN A 314 7.96 24.73 -18.39
N TYR A 315 8.40 25.09 -17.18
CA TYR A 315 9.82 25.10 -16.82
C TYR A 315 10.45 23.73 -17.02
N ARG A 316 9.76 22.66 -16.59
CA ARG A 316 10.20 21.28 -16.78
C ARG A 316 10.29 20.88 -18.25
N ALA A 317 9.26 21.19 -19.04
CA ALA A 317 9.23 20.87 -20.47
C ALA A 317 10.40 21.53 -21.22
N LYS A 318 10.68 22.81 -20.93
CA LYS A 318 11.84 23.52 -21.52
C LYS A 318 13.17 22.84 -21.18
N ARG A 319 13.36 22.37 -19.94
CA ARG A 319 14.58 21.66 -19.56
C ARG A 319 14.70 20.29 -20.21
N ILE A 320 13.61 19.53 -20.31
CA ILE A 320 13.60 18.24 -21.00
C ILE A 320 13.94 18.45 -22.49
N ALA A 321 13.38 19.49 -23.13
CA ALA A 321 13.70 19.84 -24.51
C ALA A 321 15.18 20.22 -24.70
N ALA A 322 15.76 20.97 -23.76
CA ALA A 322 17.18 21.31 -23.79
C ALA A 322 18.09 20.06 -23.71
N ILE A 323 17.76 19.11 -22.84
CA ILE A 323 18.51 17.84 -22.75
C ILE A 323 18.32 17.01 -24.03
N ALA A 324 17.12 17.00 -24.61
CA ALA A 324 16.82 16.24 -25.83
C ALA A 324 17.65 16.65 -27.04
N ASN A 325 18.19 17.88 -27.06
CA ASN A 325 19.12 18.33 -28.11
C ASN A 325 20.48 17.61 -28.09
N ASN A 326 20.81 16.91 -26.99
CA ASN A 326 21.98 16.03 -26.90
C ASN A 326 21.53 14.58 -26.66
N PRO A 327 21.48 13.72 -27.69
CA PRO A 327 20.89 12.39 -27.59
C PRO A 327 21.62 11.49 -26.58
N GLY A 328 22.93 11.66 -26.41
CA GLY A 328 23.72 10.88 -25.45
C GLY A 328 23.38 11.22 -23.99
N THR A 329 23.34 12.52 -23.67
CA THR A 329 22.94 13.00 -22.33
C THR A 329 21.49 12.66 -22.05
N PHE A 330 20.60 12.81 -23.04
CA PHE A 330 19.20 12.44 -22.92
C PHE A 330 19.01 10.96 -22.63
N ALA A 331 19.70 10.07 -23.37
CA ALA A 331 19.60 8.64 -23.15
C ALA A 331 20.06 8.22 -21.75
N LEU A 332 21.17 8.78 -21.25
CA LEU A 332 21.66 8.48 -19.91
C LEU A 332 20.72 8.99 -18.82
N TRP A 333 20.22 10.22 -18.95
CA TRP A 333 19.24 10.79 -18.03
C TRP A 333 17.92 9.99 -18.03
N ALA A 334 17.40 9.66 -19.21
CA ALA A 334 16.19 8.86 -19.36
C ALA A 334 16.37 7.48 -18.72
N LEU A 335 17.52 6.84 -18.92
CA LEU A 335 17.86 5.58 -18.25
C LEU A 335 17.91 5.75 -16.72
N GLY A 336 18.55 6.80 -16.23
CA GLY A 336 18.63 7.12 -14.80
C GLY A 336 17.26 7.31 -14.14
N ILE A 337 16.34 7.98 -14.85
CA ILE A 337 14.94 8.17 -14.43
C ILE A 337 14.15 6.86 -14.48
N LEU A 338 14.32 6.03 -15.52
CA LEU A 338 13.66 4.72 -15.61
C LEU A 338 14.11 3.77 -14.50
N ILE A 339 15.42 3.74 -14.22
CA ILE A 339 15.98 3.00 -13.10
C ILE A 339 15.40 3.55 -11.79
N ALA A 340 15.46 4.87 -11.56
CA ALA A 340 14.89 5.48 -10.37
C ALA A 340 13.41 5.11 -10.19
N GLY A 341 12.60 5.28 -11.23
CA GLY A 341 11.17 4.96 -11.20
C GLY A 341 10.88 3.49 -10.92
N GLY A 342 11.64 2.57 -11.54
CA GLY A 342 11.55 1.14 -11.26
C GLY A 342 11.93 0.81 -9.81
N LEU A 343 13.02 1.38 -9.31
CA LEU A 343 13.48 1.23 -7.93
C LEU A 343 12.44 1.78 -6.94
N LEU A 344 11.87 2.95 -7.19
CA LEU A 344 10.80 3.52 -6.37
C LEU A 344 9.54 2.66 -6.38
N GLY A 345 9.20 2.09 -7.55
CA GLY A 345 8.03 1.24 -7.75
C GLY A 345 8.09 -0.14 -7.09
N LEU A 346 9.28 -0.60 -6.65
CA LEU A 346 9.42 -1.82 -5.84
C LEU A 346 8.75 -1.70 -4.45
N GLY A 347 8.55 -0.47 -3.99
CA GLY A 347 7.90 -0.18 -2.71
C GLY A 347 8.86 -0.19 -1.52
N ALA A 348 8.47 0.51 -0.45
CA ALA A 348 9.25 0.64 0.77
C ALA A 348 9.66 -0.70 1.42
N PRO A 349 8.81 -1.76 1.45
CA PRO A 349 9.17 -3.02 2.10
C PRO A 349 10.39 -3.72 1.47
N PHE A 350 10.62 -3.53 0.17
CA PHE A 350 11.81 -4.07 -0.50
C PHE A 350 13.07 -3.37 0.00
N TRP A 351 13.08 -2.04 -0.02
CA TRP A 351 14.22 -1.23 0.39
C TRP A 351 14.51 -1.36 1.88
N PHE A 352 13.48 -1.50 2.72
CA PHE A 352 13.66 -1.75 4.14
C PHE A 352 14.40 -3.06 4.42
N LYS A 353 14.02 -4.14 3.72
CA LYS A 353 14.71 -5.44 3.84
C LYS A 353 16.13 -5.36 3.34
N LEU A 354 16.36 -4.68 2.20
CA LEU A 354 17.69 -4.49 1.64
C LEU A 354 18.58 -3.67 2.58
N PHE A 355 18.07 -2.53 3.06
CA PHE A 355 18.75 -1.66 4.00
C PHE A 355 19.08 -2.38 5.30
N SER A 356 18.11 -3.08 5.92
CA SER A 356 18.33 -3.82 7.16
C SER A 356 19.42 -4.89 7.01
N ARG A 357 19.44 -5.59 5.87
CA ARG A 357 20.49 -6.57 5.55
C ARG A 357 21.84 -5.89 5.32
N ALA A 358 21.88 -4.78 4.60
CA ALA A 358 23.11 -4.04 4.33
C ALA A 358 23.69 -3.41 5.60
N ALA A 359 22.85 -2.77 6.42
CA ALA A 359 23.24 -2.22 7.72
C ALA A 359 23.79 -3.32 8.63
N GLY A 360 23.14 -4.48 8.67
CA GLY A 360 23.63 -5.65 9.40
C GLY A 360 25.02 -6.15 8.98
N LEU A 361 25.45 -5.87 7.73
CA LEU A 361 26.81 -6.19 7.25
C LEU A 361 27.83 -5.09 7.59
N VAL A 362 27.39 -3.83 7.67
CA VAL A 362 28.26 -2.68 7.99
C VAL A 362 28.53 -2.59 9.50
N THR A 363 27.53 -2.90 10.35
CA THR A 363 27.66 -2.79 11.81
C THR A 363 28.76 -3.68 12.42
N PRO A 364 28.96 -4.96 12.03
CA PRO A 364 30.07 -5.76 12.54
C PRO A 364 31.42 -5.30 12.00
N ALA A 365 31.51 -4.80 10.77
CA ALA A 365 32.77 -4.27 10.22
C ALA A 365 33.18 -2.95 10.89
N ALA A 366 32.21 -2.10 11.23
CA ALA A 366 32.41 -0.88 12.01
C ALA A 366 32.67 -1.19 13.50
N ARG A 367 31.93 -2.14 14.10
CA ARG A 367 32.16 -2.61 15.47
C ARG A 367 33.49 -3.34 15.62
N ALA A 368 33.95 -4.14 14.66
CA ALA A 368 35.24 -4.83 14.74
C ALA A 368 36.42 -3.84 14.82
N ARG A 369 36.29 -2.66 14.20
CA ARG A 369 37.28 -1.57 14.30
C ARG A 369 37.22 -0.81 15.63
N LEU A 370 36.05 -0.75 16.26
CA LEU A 370 35.86 -0.18 17.60
C LEU A 370 36.13 -1.21 18.72
N ALA A 371 36.04 -2.51 18.42
CA ALA A 371 36.22 -3.62 19.35
C ALA A 371 37.70 -4.03 19.50
N THR A 372 38.59 -3.61 18.59
CA THR A 372 40.05 -3.64 18.84
C THR A 372 40.49 -2.79 20.05
N SER A 373 39.56 -2.04 20.66
CA SER A 373 39.78 -1.25 21.88
C SER A 373 38.84 -1.60 23.05
N ALA A 374 38.07 -2.70 23.01
CA ALA A 374 37.12 -3.03 24.07
C ALA A 374 37.10 -4.54 24.45
N PRO A 375 37.02 -4.88 25.75
CA PRO A 375 36.99 -6.26 26.24
C PRO A 375 35.64 -6.97 25.94
N PRO A 376 35.61 -8.31 25.94
CA PRO A 376 34.55 -9.10 25.30
C PRO A 376 33.23 -9.06 26.08
N PRO A 377 32.07 -8.85 25.41
CA PRO A 377 30.77 -8.98 26.03
C PRO A 377 30.17 -10.38 25.83
N GLY A 378 29.60 -10.92 26.90
CA GLY A 378 28.88 -12.18 26.94
C GLY A 378 27.41 -12.08 26.54
N ARG A 379 26.92 -13.26 26.13
CA ARG A 379 25.53 -13.75 26.01
C ARG A 379 24.67 -13.28 24.85
N ALA A 380 24.23 -14.27 24.07
CA ALA A 380 23.37 -14.16 22.90
C ALA A 380 21.88 -13.94 23.26
N PRO A 381 21.11 -13.23 22.42
CA PRO A 381 19.67 -13.07 22.58
C PRO A 381 18.89 -14.33 22.15
N PRO A 382 17.66 -14.52 22.68
CA PRO A 382 16.82 -15.69 22.41
C PRO A 382 16.20 -15.68 20.99
N PRO A 383 15.78 -16.86 20.47
CA PRO A 383 15.31 -17.01 19.10
C PRO A 383 13.92 -16.38 18.87
N ALA A 384 13.75 -15.82 17.66
CA ALA A 384 12.56 -15.12 17.21
C ALA A 384 11.32 -16.04 17.03
N ALA A 385 10.15 -15.45 17.31
CA ALA A 385 8.85 -16.09 17.32
C ALA A 385 8.44 -16.75 15.99
N ARG A 386 7.73 -17.88 16.14
CA ARG A 386 7.23 -18.78 15.08
C ARG A 386 6.19 -18.07 14.20
N LYS A 387 6.37 -18.15 12.89
CA LYS A 387 5.41 -17.69 11.87
C LYS A 387 4.04 -18.36 12.07
N ILE A 388 3.00 -17.53 12.17
CA ILE A 388 1.59 -17.93 12.13
C ILE A 388 1.32 -18.60 10.77
N ARG A 389 0.66 -19.76 10.82
CA ARG A 389 0.35 -20.61 9.67
C ARG A 389 -0.96 -20.11 9.05
N ASP A 390 -0.88 -19.53 7.86
CA ASP A 390 -2.05 -19.11 7.08
C ASP A 390 -2.71 -20.36 6.45
N GLY A 391 -4.03 -20.50 6.62
CA GLY A 391 -4.86 -21.44 5.87
C GLY A 391 -5.37 -22.66 6.66
N GLU A 392 -6.10 -22.43 7.75
CA GLU A 392 -7.04 -23.43 8.26
C GLU A 392 -8.35 -23.19 7.52
N SER A 393 -8.72 -24.12 6.62
CA SER A 393 -10.01 -24.08 5.93
C SER A 393 -11.11 -24.03 7.00
N GLU A 394 -11.95 -23.00 6.97
CA GLU A 394 -13.02 -22.83 7.97
C GLU A 394 -13.90 -24.10 8.02
N ASP A 395 -14.23 -24.55 9.23
CA ASP A 395 -15.06 -25.74 9.43
C ASP A 395 -16.42 -25.54 8.76
N PRO A 396 -16.89 -26.46 7.89
CA PRO A 396 -18.21 -26.37 7.28
C PRO A 396 -19.36 -26.16 8.28
N ASP A 397 -19.21 -26.61 9.54
CA ASP A 397 -20.18 -26.34 10.61
C ASP A 397 -20.27 -24.86 11.00
N ASP A 398 -19.16 -24.12 10.98
CA ASP A 398 -19.12 -22.69 11.28
C ASP A 398 -19.76 -21.86 10.16
N LEU A 399 -19.54 -22.26 8.89
CA LEU A 399 -20.18 -21.64 7.73
C LEU A 399 -21.71 -21.82 7.77
N GLU A 400 -22.18 -23.04 8.04
CA GLU A 400 -23.62 -23.33 8.19
C GLU A 400 -24.23 -22.53 9.33
N ARG A 401 -23.54 -22.45 10.47
CA ARG A 401 -24.00 -21.71 11.65
C ARG A 401 -24.13 -20.21 11.35
N GLY A 402 -23.11 -19.60 10.75
CA GLY A 402 -23.15 -18.19 10.33
C GLY A 402 -24.31 -17.92 9.37
N PHE A 403 -24.48 -18.78 8.37
CA PHE A 403 -25.58 -18.67 7.40
C PHE A 403 -26.98 -18.74 8.06
N LEU A 404 -27.20 -19.72 8.92
CA LEU A 404 -28.48 -19.92 9.61
C LEU A 404 -28.79 -18.83 10.64
N MET A 405 -27.75 -18.28 11.27
CA MET A 405 -27.89 -17.16 12.21
C MET A 405 -28.43 -15.92 11.51
N VAL A 406 -27.91 -15.59 10.32
CA VAL A 406 -28.36 -14.45 9.52
C VAL A 406 -29.79 -14.61 9.02
N LEU A 407 -30.18 -15.83 8.63
CA LEU A 407 -31.56 -16.14 8.22
C LEU A 407 -32.57 -16.14 9.37
N GLY A 408 -32.13 -15.95 10.62
CA GLY A 408 -33.00 -16.01 11.81
C GLY A 408 -33.56 -17.40 12.09
N ARG A 409 -33.02 -18.46 11.46
CA ARG A 409 -33.45 -19.86 11.62
C ARG A 409 -32.61 -20.66 12.62
N GLY A 410 -31.51 -20.09 13.11
CA GLY A 410 -30.57 -20.78 13.98
C GLY A 410 -31.01 -20.94 15.44
N THR A 411 -31.79 -20.01 16.01
CA THR A 411 -31.97 -19.94 17.48
C THR A 411 -32.83 -21.07 18.07
N GLU A 412 -33.75 -21.66 17.32
CA GLU A 412 -34.68 -22.67 17.83
C GLU A 412 -34.07 -24.09 17.87
N ALA A 413 -33.14 -24.41 16.97
CA ALA A 413 -32.53 -25.73 16.90
C ALA A 413 -31.53 -26.00 18.04
N PHE A 414 -30.84 -24.97 18.54
CA PHE A 414 -29.89 -25.11 19.66
C PHE A 414 -30.59 -25.27 21.01
N ALA A 415 -31.77 -24.66 21.19
CA ALA A 415 -32.58 -24.86 22.38
C ALA A 415 -33.06 -26.32 22.54
N SER A 416 -33.08 -27.10 21.45
CA SER A 416 -33.48 -28.51 21.47
C SER A 416 -32.29 -29.49 21.46
N ALA A 417 -31.12 -29.10 20.94
CA ALA A 417 -29.93 -29.96 20.93
C ALA A 417 -29.25 -30.05 22.31
N ASP A 418 -29.20 -28.95 23.07
CA ASP A 418 -28.69 -28.96 24.44
C ASP A 418 -29.60 -29.72 25.42
N LYS A 419 -30.86 -30.00 25.05
CA LYS A 419 -31.78 -30.79 25.88
C LYS A 419 -31.73 -32.30 25.60
N ALA A 420 -31.01 -32.75 24.57
CA ALA A 420 -30.96 -34.16 24.17
C ALA A 420 -29.67 -34.88 24.59
N GLY A 421 -28.69 -34.18 25.19
CA GLY A 421 -27.34 -34.71 25.46
C GLY A 421 -27.03 -35.16 26.90
N ASP A 422 -27.71 -34.63 27.92
CA ASP A 422 -27.36 -34.92 29.32
C ASP A 422 -28.50 -35.65 30.07
N SER A 423 -28.76 -36.88 29.67
CA SER A 423 -29.15 -37.89 30.65
C SER A 423 -27.89 -38.64 31.05
N PRO A 424 -27.38 -38.48 32.29
CA PRO A 424 -26.24 -39.27 32.73
C PRO A 424 -26.59 -40.76 32.61
N PRO A 425 -25.65 -41.62 32.17
CA PRO A 425 -25.89 -43.05 32.16
C PRO A 425 -26.30 -43.51 33.57
N PRO A 426 -27.37 -44.30 33.73
CA PRO A 426 -27.76 -44.81 35.03
C PRO A 426 -26.65 -45.76 35.51
N GLY A 427 -25.85 -45.33 36.49
CA GLY A 427 -24.82 -46.19 37.08
C GLY A 427 -23.51 -45.56 37.56
N ARG A 428 -23.45 -44.26 37.87
CA ARG A 428 -22.33 -43.73 38.68
C ARG A 428 -22.81 -43.34 40.07
N GLU A 429 -22.55 -44.23 41.01
CA GLU A 429 -22.56 -43.92 42.45
C GLU A 429 -21.67 -42.72 42.72
N TYR A 430 -22.21 -41.75 43.45
CA TYR A 430 -21.48 -40.59 43.92
C TYR A 430 -20.39 -41.03 44.90
N GLY A 431 -19.14 -40.91 44.47
CA GLY A 431 -17.97 -41.03 45.32
C GLY A 431 -17.99 -39.97 46.42
N ILE A 432 -17.75 -40.43 47.63
CA ILE A 432 -17.66 -39.70 48.89
C ILE A 432 -16.70 -38.50 48.76
N ARG A 433 -17.16 -37.31 49.16
CA ARG A 433 -16.32 -36.11 49.33
C ARG A 433 -15.16 -36.41 50.30
N PRO A 434 -13.90 -36.10 49.98
CA PRO A 434 -12.83 -36.12 50.96
C PRO A 434 -13.01 -34.97 51.98
N PRO A 435 -12.64 -35.18 53.26
CA PRO A 435 -12.82 -34.18 54.31
C PRO A 435 -11.90 -32.96 54.11
N GLU A 436 -12.44 -31.80 54.48
CA GLU A 436 -11.80 -30.49 54.45
C GLU A 436 -10.49 -30.47 55.27
N ARG A 437 -9.46 -29.84 54.68
CA ARG A 437 -8.21 -29.53 55.39
C ARG A 437 -8.47 -28.38 56.38
N PRO A 438 -8.02 -28.47 57.64
CA PRO A 438 -8.09 -27.36 58.57
C PRO A 438 -7.11 -26.24 58.19
N PRO A 439 -7.40 -24.99 58.61
CA PRO A 439 -6.61 -23.81 58.27
C PRO A 439 -5.23 -23.87 58.95
N ARG A 440 -4.20 -23.45 58.20
CA ARG A 440 -2.85 -23.24 58.74
C ARG A 440 -2.82 -21.91 59.51
N ALA A 441 -2.28 -21.98 60.72
CA ALA A 441 -1.90 -20.84 61.55
C ALA A 441 -0.68 -20.11 60.98
#